data_AF-A0A3L7PHJ3-F1
#
_entry.id   AF-A0A3L7PHJ3-F1
#
_cell.length_a   1.000
_cell.length_b   1.000
_cell.length_c   1.000
_cell.angle_alpha   90.00
_cell.angle_beta   90.00
_cell.angle_gamma   90.00
#
_symmetry.space_group_name_H-M   'P 1'
#
loop_
_entity.id
_entity.type
_entity.pdbx_description
1 polymer ?
#
loop_
_entity_poly.entity_id
_entity_poly.type
_entity_poly.pdbx_seq_one_letter_code
_entity_poly.pdbx_strand_id
1 'polypeptide(L)'
;MTFAASQFAPVPDFPDLGADAVRGYDEGMEVVARVSTSLPESLRPLFWDCDFARLDAARQCNFVIGRVLASGPLDAIRWLRRTYGDDMIRDWIIRHRGRQLSSQQVRFWEAIIGLPAEDVQQWLAEPERRLWEGSLG
;
A
#
# COMPACT_ATOMS: atom_id res chain seq x y z
N MET A 1 -22.52 1.39 -31.85
CA MET A 1 -21.46 2.23 -31.25
C MET A 1 -20.70 1.35 -30.28
N THR A 2 -19.51 0.90 -30.68
CA THR A 2 -18.72 -0.11 -29.96
C THR A 2 -17.81 0.63 -28.97
N PHE A 3 -18.05 0.47 -27.67
CA PHE A 3 -17.10 0.90 -26.65
C PHE A 3 -15.99 -0.15 -26.57
N ALA A 4 -14.75 0.27 -26.84
CA ALA A 4 -13.58 -0.56 -26.62
C ALA A 4 -13.44 -0.82 -25.12
N ALA A 5 -13.51 -2.09 -24.73
CA ALA A 5 -13.18 -2.54 -23.39
C ALA A 5 -11.73 -2.15 -23.10
N SER A 6 -11.54 -1.36 -22.04
CA SER A 6 -10.22 -1.03 -21.49
C SER A 6 -9.48 -2.34 -21.23
N GLN A 7 -8.42 -2.54 -22.02
CA GLN A 7 -7.60 -3.75 -22.04
C GLN A 7 -6.61 -3.69 -20.87
N PHE A 8 -7.11 -3.64 -19.64
CA PHE A 8 -6.29 -3.89 -18.47
C PHE A 8 -6.16 -5.40 -18.33
N ALA A 9 -4.98 -5.94 -18.60
CA ALA A 9 -4.68 -7.32 -18.24
C ALA A 9 -4.96 -7.49 -16.73
N PRO A 10 -5.57 -8.62 -16.30
CA PRO A 10 -5.62 -8.92 -14.88
C PRO A 10 -4.17 -8.97 -14.38
N VAL A 11 -3.82 -8.00 -13.52
CA VAL A 11 -2.53 -7.99 -12.85
C VAL A 11 -2.50 -9.26 -11.98
N PRO A 12 -1.47 -10.11 -12.10
CA PRO A 12 -1.45 -11.37 -11.37
C PRO A 12 -1.61 -11.08 -9.87
N ASP A 13 -2.42 -11.90 -9.19
CA ASP A 13 -2.36 -11.99 -7.73
C ASP A 13 -0.89 -12.17 -7.36
N PHE A 14 -0.40 -11.35 -6.43
CA PHE A 14 0.96 -11.49 -5.93
C PHE A 14 1.16 -12.96 -5.56
N PRO A 15 2.16 -13.66 -6.12
CA PRO A 15 2.47 -14.99 -5.62
C PRO A 15 2.68 -14.86 -4.11
N ASP A 16 2.10 -15.76 -3.32
CA ASP A 16 2.56 -15.95 -1.93
C ASP A 16 4.07 -16.13 -2.05
N LEU A 17 4.81 -15.08 -1.71
CA LEU A 17 6.26 -15.01 -1.78
C LEU A 17 6.75 -15.94 -0.67
N GLY A 18 6.64 -17.24 -0.92
CA GLY A 18 7.45 -18.25 -0.29
C GLY A 18 8.91 -17.84 -0.47
N ALA A 19 9.75 -18.24 0.48
CA ALA A 19 11.14 -17.83 0.61
C ALA A 19 12.01 -17.99 -0.67
N ASP A 20 11.49 -18.63 -1.72
CA ASP A 20 12.19 -19.01 -2.94
C ASP A 20 11.84 -18.13 -4.17
N ALA A 21 10.91 -17.17 -4.06
CA ALA A 21 10.39 -16.39 -5.20
C ALA A 21 11.20 -15.12 -5.57
N VAL A 22 12.54 -15.17 -5.51
CA VAL A 22 13.42 -14.02 -5.84
C VAL A 22 13.73 -13.91 -7.34
N ARG A 23 13.05 -14.64 -8.22
CA ARG A 23 13.42 -14.69 -9.65
C ARG A 23 12.24 -14.44 -10.60
N GLY A 24 12.15 -13.21 -11.10
CA GLY A 24 11.49 -12.94 -12.39
C GLY A 24 10.56 -11.73 -12.45
N TYR A 25 11.01 -10.54 -12.07
CA TYR A 25 10.43 -9.24 -12.48
C TYR A 25 11.56 -8.20 -12.49
N ASP A 26 12.34 -8.21 -13.58
CA ASP A 26 13.60 -7.48 -13.75
C ASP A 26 13.45 -5.95 -13.59
N GLU A 27 14.45 -5.34 -12.94
CA GLU A 27 14.78 -3.91 -12.85
C GLU A 27 14.18 -3.03 -11.72
N GLY A 28 13.08 -3.39 -11.05
CA GLY A 28 12.47 -2.54 -10.00
C GLY A 28 12.59 -3.01 -8.54
N MET A 29 12.96 -4.26 -8.29
CA MET A 29 12.73 -4.97 -7.02
C MET A 29 13.99 -5.30 -6.20
N GLU A 30 15.03 -4.49 -6.26
CA GLU A 30 16.18 -4.64 -5.34
C GLU A 30 15.82 -4.26 -3.87
N VAL A 31 14.67 -3.60 -3.67
CA VAL A 31 14.24 -3.04 -2.38
C VAL A 31 13.77 -4.12 -1.41
N VAL A 32 13.11 -5.19 -1.88
CA VAL A 32 12.56 -6.24 -1.00
C VAL A 32 13.63 -7.13 -0.36
N ALA A 33 14.78 -7.29 -1.01
CA ALA A 33 15.92 -8.01 -0.44
C ALA A 33 16.52 -7.32 0.80
N ARG A 34 16.14 -6.06 1.07
CA ARG A 34 16.63 -5.24 2.19
C ARG A 34 15.59 -5.09 3.31
N VAL A 35 14.37 -5.60 3.13
CA VAL A 35 13.31 -5.51 4.14
C VAL A 35 13.62 -6.52 5.24
N SER A 36 13.96 -6.02 6.43
CA SER A 36 14.07 -6.85 7.62
C SER A 36 12.75 -7.55 7.88
N THR A 37 12.78 -8.88 8.02
CA THR A 37 11.59 -9.72 8.28
C THR A 37 10.82 -9.25 9.52
N SER A 38 11.53 -8.79 10.54
CA SER A 38 10.94 -8.27 11.79
C SER A 38 10.59 -6.79 11.71
N LEU A 39 9.42 -6.43 12.25
CA LEU A 39 8.98 -5.05 12.39
C LEU A 39 9.62 -4.40 13.64
N PRO A 40 9.94 -3.09 13.61
CA PRO A 40 10.37 -2.36 14.79
C PRO A 40 9.28 -2.32 15.87
N GLU A 41 9.67 -2.49 17.13
CA GLU A 41 8.74 -2.50 18.28
C GLU A 41 7.88 -1.23 18.38
N SER A 42 8.39 -0.09 17.88
CA SER A 42 7.63 1.16 17.80
C SER A 42 6.35 1.08 16.96
N LEU A 43 6.23 0.08 16.09
CA LEU A 43 5.03 -0.15 15.27
C LEU A 43 3.98 -1.01 15.98
N ARG A 44 4.32 -1.72 17.07
CA ARG A 44 3.41 -2.62 17.78
C ARG A 44 2.03 -1.99 18.08
N PRO A 45 1.91 -0.71 18.50
CA PRO A 45 0.60 -0.12 18.76
C PRO A 45 -0.35 -0.07 17.54
N LEU A 46 0.19 -0.10 16.31
CA LEU A 46 -0.61 -0.12 15.08
C LEU A 46 -1.23 -1.49 14.79
N PHE A 47 -0.73 -2.53 15.45
CA PHE A 47 -1.05 -3.94 15.19
C PHE A 47 -1.68 -4.60 16.43
N TRP A 48 -2.58 -3.87 17.10
CA TRP A 48 -3.23 -4.34 18.33
C TRP A 48 -4.13 -5.56 18.13
N ASP A 49 -4.58 -5.79 16.89
CA ASP A 49 -5.52 -6.84 16.50
C ASP A 49 -4.85 -8.13 15.98
N CYS A 50 -3.52 -8.20 15.99
CA CYS A 50 -2.78 -9.36 15.51
C CYS A 50 -1.55 -9.67 16.36
N ASP A 51 -1.01 -10.88 16.16
CA ASP A 51 0.22 -11.31 16.84
C ASP A 51 1.43 -10.64 16.19
N PHE A 52 1.84 -9.49 16.75
CA PHE A 52 2.96 -8.68 16.27
C PHE A 52 4.27 -9.49 16.15
N ALA A 53 4.50 -10.47 17.03
CA ALA A 53 5.73 -11.27 17.01
C ALA A 53 5.81 -12.21 15.80
N ARG A 54 4.67 -12.51 15.16
CA ARG A 54 4.58 -13.36 13.98
C ARG A 54 4.48 -12.56 12.68
N LEU A 55 4.44 -11.23 12.75
CA LEU A 55 4.36 -10.39 11.57
C LEU A 55 5.68 -10.40 10.81
N ASP A 56 5.57 -10.66 9.52
CA ASP A 56 6.68 -10.63 8.57
C ASP A 56 6.50 -9.44 7.63
N ALA A 57 7.38 -8.45 7.73
CA ALA A 57 7.29 -7.22 6.94
C ALA A 57 7.41 -7.46 5.43
N ALA A 58 8.11 -8.51 5.01
CA ALA A 58 8.28 -8.85 3.60
C ALA A 58 7.07 -9.64 3.09
N ARG A 59 6.68 -10.71 3.80
CA ARG A 59 5.58 -11.60 3.37
C ARG A 59 4.21 -10.96 3.54
N GLN A 60 4.03 -10.09 4.53
CA GLN A 60 2.76 -9.42 4.84
C GLN A 60 2.81 -7.92 4.52
N CYS A 61 3.62 -7.55 3.53
CA CYS A 61 3.86 -6.16 3.14
C CYS A 61 2.56 -5.39 2.84
N ASN A 62 1.58 -5.99 2.17
CA ASN A 62 0.30 -5.33 1.87
C ASN A 62 -0.44 -4.90 3.15
N PHE A 63 -0.45 -5.76 4.16
CA PHE A 63 -1.10 -5.48 5.44
C PHE A 63 -0.35 -4.41 6.22
N VAL A 64 0.99 -4.52 6.26
CA VAL A 64 1.84 -3.56 6.97
C VAL A 64 1.78 -2.18 6.34
N ILE A 65 1.91 -2.09 5.01
CA ILE A 65 1.80 -0.82 4.26
C ILE A 65 0.44 -0.18 4.53
N GLY A 66 -0.65 -0.92 4.33
CA GLY A 66 -1.99 -0.37 4.53
C GLY A 66 -2.23 0.14 5.95
N ARG A 67 -1.81 -0.63 6.96
CA ARG A 67 -1.97 -0.24 8.37
C ARG A 67 -1.20 1.04 8.70
N VAL A 68 0.06 1.11 8.26
CA VAL A 68 0.92 2.27 8.54
C VAL A 68 0.45 3.50 7.77
N LEU A 69 0.01 3.37 6.52
CA LEU A 69 -0.54 4.51 5.77
C LEU A 69 -1.85 5.04 6.36
N ALA A 70 -2.72 4.14 6.86
CA ALA A 70 -4.02 4.50 7.38
C ALA A 70 -3.96 5.11 8.80
N SER A 71 -3.05 4.64 9.66
CA SER A 71 -3.06 4.99 11.09
C SER A 71 -1.68 5.27 11.69
N GLY A 72 -0.62 5.24 10.88
CA GLY A 72 0.75 5.40 11.35
C GLY A 72 1.08 6.83 11.78
N PRO A 73 1.72 7.04 12.94
CA PRO A 73 2.34 8.32 13.26
C PRO A 73 3.51 8.61 12.31
N LEU A 74 4.02 9.84 12.34
CA LEU A 74 5.09 10.29 11.44
C LEU A 74 6.32 9.37 11.45
N ASP A 75 6.71 8.81 12.59
CA ASP A 75 7.85 7.90 12.67
C ASP A 75 7.59 6.55 11.99
N ALA A 76 6.35 6.05 12.06
CA ALA A 76 5.95 4.86 11.32
C ALA A 76 5.95 5.13 9.81
N ILE A 77 5.49 6.31 9.38
CA ILE A 77 5.56 6.74 7.98
C ILE A 77 7.01 6.84 7.50
N ARG A 78 7.92 7.41 8.30
CA ARG A 78 9.35 7.48 7.97
C ARG A 78 9.96 6.09 7.83
N TRP A 79 9.62 5.18 8.73
CA TRP A 79 10.05 3.79 8.62
C TRP A 79 9.51 3.15 7.34
N LEU A 80 8.22 3.31 7.04
CA LEU A 80 7.59 2.74 5.85
C LEU A 80 8.31 3.15 4.57
N ARG A 81 8.56 4.46 4.42
CA ARG A 81 9.27 5.01 3.25
C ARG A 81 10.71 4.52 3.15
N ARG A 82 11.41 4.37 4.27
CA ARG A 82 12.77 3.81 4.29
C ARG A 82 12.81 2.32 3.95
N THR A 83 11.79 1.57 4.36
CA THR A 83 11.73 0.11 4.23
C THR A 83 11.25 -0.32 2.83
N TYR A 84 10.16 0.26 2.35
CA TYR A 84 9.53 -0.16 1.09
C TYR A 84 9.83 0.78 -0.08
N GLY A 85 10.26 2.02 0.18
CA GLY A 85 10.46 3.03 -0.85
C GLY A 85 9.15 3.67 -1.32
N ASP A 86 9.28 4.86 -1.93
CA ASP A 86 8.11 5.63 -2.37
C ASP A 86 7.40 4.99 -3.57
N ASP A 87 8.13 4.32 -4.47
CA ASP A 87 7.55 3.64 -5.65
C ASP A 87 6.64 2.47 -5.24
N MET A 88 7.08 1.64 -4.29
CA MET A 88 6.27 0.53 -3.80
C MET A 88 5.01 1.04 -3.07
N ILE A 89 5.14 2.12 -2.29
CA ILE A 89 4.02 2.75 -1.61
C ILE A 89 3.04 3.33 -2.65
N ARG A 90 3.55 4.01 -3.68
CA ARG A 90 2.75 4.54 -4.79
C ARG A 90 1.95 3.44 -5.48
N ASP A 91 2.62 2.37 -5.88
CA ASP A 91 2.00 1.21 -6.55
C ASP A 91 0.94 0.56 -5.67
N TRP A 92 1.22 0.44 -4.37
CA TRP A 92 0.26 -0.07 -3.42
C TRP A 92 -0.99 0.82 -3.34
N ILE A 93 -0.85 2.15 -3.26
CA ILE A 93 -1.99 3.07 -3.20
C ILE A 93 -2.82 3.01 -4.48
N ILE A 94 -2.16 2.97 -5.65
CA ILE A 94 -2.83 2.85 -6.95
C ILE A 94 -3.64 1.56 -7.04
N ARG A 95 -3.03 0.43 -6.66
CA ARG A 95 -3.70 -0.89 -6.69
C ARG A 95 -4.95 -0.92 -5.80
N HIS A 96 -4.85 -0.33 -4.62
CA HIS A 96 -5.95 -0.28 -3.66
C HIS A 96 -6.91 0.89 -3.91
N ARG A 97 -6.67 1.71 -4.95
CA ARG A 97 -7.44 2.91 -5.29
C ARG A 97 -7.67 3.83 -4.08
N GLY A 98 -6.70 3.88 -3.17
CA GLY A 98 -6.81 4.63 -1.92
C GLY A 98 -7.97 4.23 -0.99
N ARG A 99 -8.63 3.07 -1.16
CA ARG A 99 -9.83 2.69 -0.36
C ARG A 99 -9.59 2.55 1.14
N GLN A 100 -8.36 2.29 1.55
CA GLN A 100 -7.97 2.20 2.97
C GLN A 100 -7.53 3.55 3.56
N LEU A 101 -7.64 4.62 2.78
CA LEU A 101 -7.20 5.97 3.13
C LEU A 101 -8.38 6.94 3.01
N SER A 102 -8.46 7.89 3.93
CA SER A 102 -9.42 8.99 3.84
C SER A 102 -9.13 9.89 2.64
N SER A 103 -10.11 10.72 2.22
CA SER A 103 -9.90 11.78 1.23
C SER A 103 -8.64 12.61 1.49
N GLN A 104 -8.46 13.03 2.74
CA GLN A 104 -7.34 13.86 3.13
C GLN A 104 -6.01 13.10 3.00
N GLN A 105 -5.99 11.83 3.39
CA GLN A 105 -4.79 10.99 3.27
C GLN A 105 -4.43 10.74 1.81
N VAL A 106 -5.40 10.45 0.93
CA VAL A 106 -5.11 10.28 -0.50
C VAL A 106 -4.55 11.57 -1.11
N ARG A 107 -5.12 12.74 -0.81
CA ARG A 107 -4.58 14.04 -1.27
C ARG A 107 -3.19 14.34 -0.69
N PHE A 108 -2.95 13.97 0.56
CA PHE A 108 -1.62 14.07 1.15
C PHE A 108 -0.60 13.23 0.38
N TRP A 109 -0.92 11.96 0.09
CA TRP A 109 -0.03 11.07 -0.65
C TRP A 109 0.14 11.49 -2.12
N GLU A 110 -0.90 12.04 -2.74
CA GLU A 110 -0.79 12.66 -4.07
C GLU A 110 0.32 13.71 -4.09
N ALA A 111 0.35 14.60 -3.09
CA ALA A 111 1.37 15.64 -2.99
C ALA A 111 2.76 15.12 -2.60
N ILE A 112 2.86 14.14 -1.69
CA ILE A 112 4.15 13.69 -1.15
C ILE A 112 4.89 12.74 -2.09
N ILE A 113 4.19 11.77 -2.67
CA ILE A 113 4.81 10.73 -3.50
C ILE A 113 4.40 10.80 -4.97
N GLY A 114 3.61 11.80 -5.37
CA GLY A 114 3.27 12.07 -6.78
C GLY A 114 2.32 11.04 -7.38
N LEU A 115 1.16 10.81 -6.75
CA LEU A 115 0.11 9.97 -7.34
C LEU A 115 -0.47 10.64 -8.62
N PRO A 116 -0.94 9.87 -9.62
CA PRO A 116 -1.57 10.44 -10.80
C PRO A 116 -2.86 11.18 -10.45
N ALA A 117 -2.91 12.48 -10.74
CA ALA A 117 -4.02 13.34 -10.32
C ALA A 117 -5.37 12.90 -10.92
N GLU A 118 -5.37 12.38 -12.15
CA GLU A 118 -6.59 11.87 -12.80
C GLU A 118 -7.14 10.63 -12.09
N ASP A 119 -6.27 9.68 -11.73
CA ASP A 119 -6.66 8.49 -10.98
C ASP A 119 -7.18 8.85 -9.60
N VAL A 120 -6.47 9.74 -8.89
CA VAL A 120 -6.89 10.26 -7.59
C VAL A 120 -8.27 10.89 -7.71
N GLN A 121 -8.47 11.80 -8.66
CA GLN A 121 -9.76 12.46 -8.90
C GLN A 121 -10.88 11.44 -9.17
N GLN A 122 -10.61 10.40 -9.96
CA GLN A 122 -11.56 9.33 -10.21
C GLN A 122 -11.94 8.61 -8.91
N TRP A 123 -10.96 8.15 -8.12
CA TRP A 123 -11.22 7.44 -6.86
C TRP A 123 -11.99 8.31 -5.87
N LEU A 124 -11.68 9.61 -5.81
CA LEU A 124 -12.40 10.51 -4.88
C LEU A 124 -13.86 10.74 -5.30
N ALA A 125 -14.18 10.59 -6.59
CA ALA A 125 -15.52 10.77 -7.14
C ALA A 125 -16.39 9.50 -7.04
N GLU A 126 -15.81 8.34 -6.73
CA GLU A 126 -16.53 7.06 -6.63
C GLU A 126 -17.61 7.12 -5.53
N PRO A 127 -18.89 6.82 -5.82
CA PRO A 127 -19.98 6.94 -4.85
C PRO A 127 -19.82 6.03 -3.63
N GLU A 128 -19.21 4.85 -3.85
CA GLU A 128 -18.91 3.85 -2.82
C GLU A 128 -17.98 4.38 -1.74
N ARG A 129 -17.20 5.43 -2.03
CA ARG A 129 -16.29 6.06 -1.08
C ARG A 129 -16.95 6.60 0.17
N ARG A 130 -18.19 7.07 0.05
CA ARG A 130 -18.97 7.55 1.19
C ARG A 130 -19.21 6.47 2.25
N LEU A 131 -19.21 5.19 1.83
CA LEU A 131 -19.37 4.05 2.74
C LEU A 131 -18.08 3.81 3.53
N TRP A 132 -16.92 4.04 2.91
CA TRP A 132 -15.60 3.81 3.51
C TRP A 132 -15.12 5.00 4.38
N GLU A 133 -15.52 6.23 4.05
CA GLU A 133 -15.22 7.40 4.88
C GLU A 133 -15.98 7.39 6.22
N GLY A 134 -17.20 6.84 6.22
CA GLY A 134 -18.01 6.73 7.44
C GLY A 134 -17.46 5.76 8.48
N SER A 135 -16.57 4.84 8.10
CA SER A 135 -15.95 3.87 9.02
C SER A 135 -14.58 4.31 9.55
N LEU A 136 -14.05 5.45 9.08
CA LEU A 136 -12.74 5.98 9.47
C LEU A 136 -12.83 7.12 10.52
N GLY A 137 -14.04 7.41 11.01
CA GLY A 137 -14.33 8.45 12.01
C GLY A 137 -14.62 7.89 13.39
#